data_AF-A0A957T0H5-F1
#
_entry.id   AF-A0A957T0H5-F1
#
_cell.length_a   1.000
_cell.length_b   1.000
_cell.length_c   1.000
_cell.angle_alpha   90.00
_cell.angle_beta   90.00
_cell.angle_gamma   90.00
#
_symmetry.space_group_name_H-M   'P 1'
#
loop_
_entity.id
_entity.type
_entity.pdbx_description
1 polymer ?
#
loop_
_entity_poly.entity_id
_entity_poly.type
_entity_poly.pdbx_seq_one_letter_code
_entity_poly.pdbx_strand_id
1 'polypeptide(L)'
;MTNQSATIVQRLWNYCNVLRDDGVSYGDYVEQLTYLLFLKMDDENTQYLGKASVIPADLNWQSLMSKSGEELESHYRHILTELGKGAGLIPTIFRKAQSKIQEPAKLRRLLELINGET
;
A
#
# COMPACT_ATOMS: atom_id res chain seq x y z
N MET A 1 -4.62 -20.33 14.73
CA MET A 1 -4.57 -19.48 13.52
C MET A 1 -3.64 -18.28 13.75
N THR A 2 -2.36 -18.53 14.05
CA THR A 2 -1.37 -17.52 14.48
C THR A 2 -0.14 -17.44 13.57
N ASN A 3 -0.07 -18.26 12.51
CA ASN A 3 1.12 -18.38 11.66
C ASN A 3 1.09 -17.57 10.36
N GLN A 4 -0.08 -17.08 9.90
CA GLN A 4 -0.14 -16.29 8.66
C GLN A 4 0.38 -14.86 8.87
N SER A 5 -0.02 -14.19 9.96
CA SER A 5 0.44 -12.83 10.28
C SER A 5 1.95 -12.77 10.51
N ALA A 6 2.54 -13.78 11.18
CA ALA A 6 3.98 -13.84 11.42
C ALA A 6 4.78 -14.05 10.12
N THR A 7 4.23 -14.81 9.16
CA THR A 7 4.86 -15.05 7.86
C THR A 7 4.84 -13.80 6.97
N ILE A 8 3.72 -13.08 6.97
CA ILE A 8 3.55 -11.80 6.28
C ILE A 8 4.56 -10.78 6.84
N VAL A 9 4.60 -10.63 8.16
CA VAL A 9 5.54 -9.75 8.84
C VAL A 9 6.98 -10.13 8.49
N GLN A 10 7.36 -11.41 8.52
CA GLN A 10 8.70 -11.86 8.12
C GLN A 10 9.05 -11.59 6.65
N ARG A 11 8.13 -11.78 5.70
CA ARG A 11 8.37 -11.49 4.28
C ARG A 11 8.52 -10.00 4.02
N LEU A 12 7.71 -9.18 4.70
CA LEU A 12 7.83 -7.73 4.69
C LEU A 12 9.14 -7.27 5.33
N TRP A 13 9.54 -7.88 6.45
CA TRP A 13 10.85 -7.67 7.09
C TRP A 13 12.03 -8.03 6.20
N ASN A 14 11.95 -9.13 5.43
CA ASN A 14 13.00 -9.49 4.49
C ASN A 14 13.12 -8.46 3.35
N TYR A 15 12.00 -7.85 2.95
CA TYR A 15 11.99 -6.78 1.97
C TYR A 15 12.48 -5.43 2.54
N CYS A 16 12.34 -5.19 3.85
CA CYS A 16 12.93 -4.02 4.53
C CYS A 16 14.44 -3.93 4.28
N ASN A 17 15.14 -5.07 4.23
CA ASN A 17 16.58 -5.09 4.00
C ASN A 17 16.94 -4.55 2.60
N VAL A 18 16.12 -4.85 1.58
CA VAL A 18 16.32 -4.40 0.20
C VAL A 18 16.05 -2.90 0.03
N LEU A 19 15.13 -2.32 0.80
CA LEU A 19 14.80 -0.89 0.72
C LEU A 19 15.71 -0.01 1.59
N ARG A 20 16.24 -0.55 2.69
CA ARG A 20 17.20 0.15 3.54
C ARG A 20 18.46 0.52 2.77
N ASP A 21 18.89 -0.35 1.86
CA ASP A 21 20.09 -0.13 1.04
C ASP A 21 19.93 1.06 0.07
N ASP A 22 18.71 1.58 -0.09
CA ASP A 22 18.36 2.74 -0.92
C ASP A 22 17.99 3.99 -0.10
N GLY A 23 18.32 3.99 1.18
CA GLY A 23 18.16 5.15 2.06
C GLY A 23 16.75 5.38 2.59
N VAL A 24 15.81 4.46 2.36
CA VAL A 24 14.49 4.50 3.01
C VAL A 24 14.65 4.09 4.48
N SER A 25 14.25 4.97 5.40
CA SER A 25 14.30 4.62 6.82
C SER A 25 13.28 3.53 7.16
N TYR A 26 13.55 2.76 8.21
CA TYR A 26 12.61 1.73 8.67
C TYR A 26 11.22 2.31 8.99
N GLY A 27 11.17 3.53 9.55
CA GLY A 27 9.90 4.22 9.84
C GLY A 27 9.14 4.59 8.57
N ASP A 28 9.83 5.14 7.57
CA ASP A 28 9.23 5.46 6.26
C ASP A 28 8.66 4.21 5.59
N TYR A 29 9.38 3.08 5.67
CA TYR A 29 8.90 1.82 5.10
C TYR A 29 7.61 1.33 5.76
N VAL A 30 7.57 1.30 7.09
CA VAL A 30 6.37 0.88 7.84
C VAL A 30 5.19 1.78 7.51
N GLU A 31 5.41 3.07 7.32
CA GLU A 31 4.38 4.01 6.89
C GLU A 31 3.84 3.65 5.49
N GLN A 32 4.70 3.43 4.49
CA GLN A 32 4.27 3.04 3.14
C GLN A 32 3.50 1.72 3.14
N LEU A 33 4.01 0.74 3.88
CA LEU A 33 3.37 -0.56 4.01
C LEU A 33 1.98 -0.42 4.65
N THR A 34 1.83 0.43 5.65
CA THR A 34 0.53 0.69 6.30
C THR A 34 -0.49 1.20 5.28
N TYR A 35 -0.11 2.15 4.43
CA TYR A 35 -0.99 2.67 3.38
C TYR A 35 -1.42 1.59 2.39
N LEU A 36 -0.47 0.80 1.89
CA LEU A 36 -0.74 -0.28 0.94
C LEU A 36 -1.63 -1.37 1.55
N LEU A 37 -1.41 -1.74 2.81
CA LEU A 37 -2.24 -2.70 3.51
C LEU A 37 -3.68 -2.18 3.69
N PHE A 38 -3.88 -0.90 4.00
CA PHE A 38 -5.22 -0.33 4.09
C PHE A 38 -5.98 -0.43 2.75
N LEU A 39 -5.31 -0.13 1.63
CA LEU A 39 -5.89 -0.28 0.30
C LEU A 39 -6.27 -1.73 0.01
N LYS A 40 -5.37 -2.68 0.32
CA LYS A 40 -5.63 -4.12 0.11
C LYS A 40 -6.76 -4.64 1.01
N MET A 41 -6.80 -4.23 2.26
CA MET A 41 -7.85 -4.64 3.20
C MET A 41 -9.24 -4.17 2.78
N ASP A 42 -9.35 -2.95 2.21
CA ASP A 42 -10.63 -2.46 1.66
C ASP A 42 -11.08 -3.27 0.44
N ASP A 43 -10.14 -3.61 -0.45
CA ASP A 43 -10.36 -4.48 -1.61
C ASP A 43 -10.84 -5.88 -1.20
N GLU A 44 -10.19 -6.50 -0.22
CA GLU A 44 -10.59 -7.81 0.31
C GLU A 44 -11.95 -7.79 1.00
N ASN A 45 -12.25 -6.75 1.78
CA ASN A 45 -13.56 -6.58 2.40
C ASN A 45 -14.66 -6.52 1.33
N THR A 46 -14.38 -5.88 0.20
CA THR A 46 -15.30 -5.80 -0.93
C THR A 46 -15.45 -7.16 -1.62
N GLN A 47 -14.32 -7.82 -1.93
CA GLN A 47 -14.30 -9.08 -2.69
C GLN A 47 -14.87 -10.29 -1.91
N TYR A 48 -14.50 -10.43 -0.63
CA TYR A 48 -14.81 -11.64 0.15
C TYR A 48 -15.99 -11.47 1.10
N LEU A 49 -16.23 -10.25 1.60
CA LEU A 49 -17.29 -9.98 2.57
C LEU A 49 -18.47 -9.21 1.97
N GLY A 50 -18.40 -8.84 0.69
CA GLY A 50 -19.46 -8.11 -0.01
C GLY A 50 -19.74 -6.72 0.59
N LYS A 51 -18.79 -6.15 1.33
CA LYS A 51 -18.93 -4.80 1.89
C LYS A 51 -18.74 -3.76 0.79
N ALA A 52 -19.38 -2.61 0.92
CA ALA A 52 -19.08 -1.49 0.06
C ALA A 52 -17.66 -0.95 0.36
N SER A 53 -16.87 -0.74 -0.68
CA SER A 53 -15.58 -0.05 -0.56
C SER A 53 -15.79 1.38 -0.06
N VAL A 54 -14.94 1.80 0.88
CA VAL A 54 -14.91 3.19 1.35
C VAL A 54 -13.98 4.07 0.51
N ILE A 55 -13.28 3.46 -0.46
CA ILE A 55 -12.29 4.10 -1.31
C ILE A 55 -12.87 4.22 -2.73
N PRO A 56 -12.78 5.40 -3.37
CA PRO A 56 -13.19 5.56 -4.76
C PRO A 56 -12.50 4.57 -5.71
N ALA A 57 -13.21 4.10 -6.73
CA ALA A 57 -12.72 3.05 -7.63
C ALA A 57 -11.45 3.44 -8.42
N ASP A 58 -11.26 4.73 -8.66
CA ASP A 58 -10.07 5.31 -9.30
C ASP A 58 -8.86 5.41 -8.36
N LEU A 59 -9.05 5.23 -7.06
CA LEU A 59 -8.00 5.34 -6.03
C LEU A 59 -7.77 4.03 -5.24
N ASN A 60 -8.49 2.96 -5.57
CA ASN A 60 -8.47 1.70 -4.83
C ASN A 60 -7.27 0.79 -5.21
N TRP A 61 -7.16 -0.37 -4.55
CA TRP A 61 -6.09 -1.34 -4.81
C TRP A 61 -5.99 -1.77 -6.28
N GLN A 62 -7.13 -2.06 -6.93
CA GLN A 62 -7.16 -2.51 -8.32
C GLN A 62 -6.67 -1.42 -9.28
N SER A 63 -7.02 -0.16 -9.01
CA SER A 63 -6.51 0.98 -9.79
C SER A 63 -4.98 1.02 -9.76
N LEU A 64 -4.37 0.74 -8.60
CA LEU A 64 -2.93 0.70 -8.41
C LEU A 64 -2.27 -0.51 -9.09
N MET A 65 -2.86 -1.69 -8.94
CA MET A 65 -2.38 -2.93 -9.58
C MET A 65 -2.37 -2.87 -11.11
N SER A 66 -3.27 -2.07 -11.70
CA SER A 66 -3.39 -1.88 -13.15
C SER A 66 -2.26 -1.04 -13.76
N LYS A 67 -1.44 -0.37 -12.93
CA LYS A 67 -0.36 0.52 -13.37
C LYS A 67 1.03 -0.13 -13.28
N SER A 68 1.96 0.38 -14.07
CA SER A 68 3.37 -0.03 -14.05
C SER A 68 4.30 1.13 -14.36
N GLY A 69 5.59 0.99 -14.04
CA GLY A 69 6.61 2.02 -14.31
C GLY A 69 6.28 3.37 -13.67
N GLU A 70 6.62 4.46 -14.36
CA GLU A 70 6.37 5.83 -13.86
C GLU A 70 4.89 6.12 -13.59
N GLU A 71 3.98 5.50 -14.37
CA GLU A 71 2.54 5.65 -14.12
C GLU A 71 2.14 5.09 -12.76
N LEU A 72 2.74 3.98 -12.33
CA LEU A 72 2.47 3.39 -11.03
C LEU A 72 2.88 4.32 -9.90
N GLU A 73 4.06 4.92 -10.02
CA GLU A 73 4.57 5.83 -9.00
C GLU A 73 3.75 7.11 -8.93
N SER A 74 3.43 7.70 -10.08
CA SER A 74 2.59 8.89 -10.19
C SER A 74 1.19 8.62 -9.60
N HIS A 75 0.59 7.48 -9.95
CA HIS A 75 -0.72 7.08 -9.44
C HIS A 75 -0.71 6.85 -7.93
N TYR A 76 0.34 6.22 -7.41
CA TYR A 76 0.48 6.02 -5.96
C TYR A 76 0.57 7.35 -5.22
N ARG A 77 1.39 8.30 -5.71
CA ARG A 77 1.47 9.66 -5.14
C ARG A 77 0.10 10.37 -5.19
N HIS A 78 -0.65 10.19 -6.28
CA HIS A 78 -1.99 10.74 -6.43
C HIS A 78 -2.96 10.16 -5.40
N ILE A 79 -3.00 8.82 -5.23
CA ILE A 79 -3.82 8.14 -4.23
C ILE A 79 -3.53 8.68 -2.83
N LEU A 80 -2.26 8.74 -2.41
CA LEU A 80 -1.89 9.24 -1.08
C LEU A 80 -2.37 10.68 -0.86
N THR A 81 -2.29 11.50 -1.90
CA THR A 81 -2.72 12.91 -1.85
C THR A 81 -4.23 13.04 -1.75
N GLU A 82 -4.98 12.35 -2.62
CA GLU A 82 -6.44 12.46 -2.64
C GLU A 82 -7.09 11.83 -1.41
N LEU A 83 -6.63 10.66 -0.98
CA LEU A 83 -7.18 10.01 0.21
C LEU A 83 -6.87 10.77 1.50
N GLY A 84 -5.85 11.62 1.51
CA GLY A 84 -5.52 12.50 2.64
C GLY A 84 -6.40 13.76 2.75
N LYS A 85 -7.27 14.04 1.77
CA LYS A 85 -8.14 15.22 1.76
C LYS A 85 -9.45 14.98 2.50
N GLY A 86 -9.98 16.02 3.13
CA GLY A 86 -11.27 15.97 3.82
C GLY A 86 -11.19 15.53 5.28
N ALA A 87 -12.26 14.89 5.76
CA ALA A 87 -12.42 14.49 7.16
C ALA A 87 -12.98 13.06 7.26
N GLY A 88 -12.72 12.39 8.39
CA GLY A 88 -13.10 11.00 8.62
C GLY A 88 -11.88 10.08 8.77
N LEU A 89 -12.12 8.77 8.79
CA LEU A 89 -11.08 7.77 9.04
C LEU A 89 -10.03 7.75 7.93
N ILE A 90 -10.45 7.65 6.66
CA ILE A 90 -9.53 7.59 5.51
C ILE A 90 -8.64 8.85 5.44
N PRO A 91 -9.17 10.08 5.47
CA PRO A 91 -8.33 11.28 5.49
C PRO A 91 -7.44 11.43 6.71
N THR A 92 -7.75 10.74 7.82
CA THR A 92 -6.89 10.72 9.00
C THR A 92 -5.69 9.79 8.81
N ILE A 93 -5.90 8.61 8.23
CA ILE A 93 -4.84 7.64 7.94
C ILE A 93 -3.85 8.22 6.91
N PHE A 94 -4.36 8.82 5.83
CA PHE A 94 -3.55 9.33 4.71
C PHE A 94 -3.14 10.80 4.89
N ARG A 95 -3.36 11.38 6.07
CA ARG A 95 -3.11 12.81 6.29
C ARG A 95 -1.64 13.15 6.07
N LYS A 96 -1.36 14.04 5.11
CA LYS A 96 0.01 14.43 4.71
C LYS A 96 0.89 13.24 4.32
N ALA A 97 0.28 12.13 3.90
CA ALA A 97 1.00 10.98 3.38
C ALA A 97 1.88 11.39 2.19
N GLN A 98 3.10 10.87 2.15
CA GLN A 98 4.03 11.09 1.05
C GLN A 98 4.60 9.76 0.60
N SER A 99 4.77 9.57 -0.71
CA SER A 99 5.52 8.42 -1.19
C SER A 99 6.99 8.56 -0.78
N LYS A 100 7.51 7.54 -0.13
CA LYS A 100 8.93 7.39 0.20
C LYS A 100 9.64 6.35 -0.67
N ILE A 101 8.90 5.70 -1.57
CA ILE A 101 9.44 4.72 -2.51
C ILE A 101 9.74 5.46 -3.82
N GLN A 102 11.03 5.56 -4.17
CA GLN A 102 11.47 6.29 -5.36
C GLN A 102 11.58 5.43 -6.61
N GLU A 103 11.64 4.10 -6.46
CA GLU A 103 11.78 3.19 -7.58
C GLU A 103 10.46 2.49 -7.91
N PRO A 104 9.89 2.69 -9.11
CA PRO A 104 8.67 2.03 -9.53
C PRO A 104 8.73 0.49 -9.45
N ALA A 105 9.89 -0.09 -9.76
CA ALA A 105 10.09 -1.54 -9.69
C ALA A 105 9.93 -2.07 -8.25
N LYS A 106 10.38 -1.29 -7.26
CA LYS A 106 10.27 -1.67 -5.84
C LYS A 106 8.86 -1.52 -5.32
N LEU A 107 8.18 -0.46 -5.71
CA LEU A 107 6.75 -0.30 -5.44
C LEU A 107 5.95 -1.46 -6.07
N ARG A 108 6.22 -1.79 -7.33
CA ARG A 108 5.58 -2.92 -8.01
C ARG A 108 5.79 -4.23 -7.26
N ARG A 109 7.03 -4.50 -6.86
CA ARG A 109 7.38 -5.71 -6.11
C ARG A 109 6.67 -5.79 -4.76
N LEU A 110 6.51 -4.67 -4.06
CA LEU A 110 5.72 -4.61 -2.83
C LEU A 110 4.26 -4.96 -3.07
N LEU A 111 3.66 -4.41 -4.12
CA LEU A 111 2.28 -4.70 -4.48
C LEU A 111 2.09 -6.19 -4.79
N GLU A 112 3.00 -6.79 -5.55
CA GLU A 112 2.97 -8.22 -5.86
C GLU A 112 3.13 -9.10 -4.63
N LEU A 113 4.02 -8.71 -3.70
CA LEU A 113 4.18 -9.41 -2.43
C LEU A 113 2.89 -9.36 -1.62
N ILE A 114 2.32 -8.17 -1.40
CA ILE A 114 1.07 -8.00 -0.65
C ILE A 114 -0.09 -8.72 -1.34
N ASN A 115 -0.18 -8.66 -2.66
CA ASN A 115 -1.24 -9.32 -3.43
C ASN A 115 -1.15 -10.85 -3.38
N GLY A 116 0.07 -11.41 -3.29
CA GLY A 116 0.31 -12.85 -3.30
C GLY A 116 0.18 -13.54 -1.93
N GLU A 117 0.02 -12.79 -0.84
CA GLU A 117 -0.17 -13.36 0.51
C GLU A 117 -1.62 -13.79 0.81
N THR A 118 -2.58 -13.53 -0.09
CA THR A 118 -4.01 -13.82 0.06
C THR A 118 -4.61 -14.40 -1.21
#